data_AF-A0A3M1NDK5-F1
#
_entry.id   AF-A0A3M1NDK5-F1
#
_cell.length_a   1.000
_cell.length_b   1.000
_cell.length_c   1.000
_cell.angle_alpha   90.00
_cell.angle_beta   90.00
_cell.angle_gamma   90.00
#
_symmetry.space_group_name_H-M   'P 1'
#
loop_
_entity.id
_entity.type
_entity.pdbx_description
1 polymer ?
#
loop_
_entity_poly.entity_id
_entity_poly.type
_entity_poly.pdbx_seq_one_letter_code
_entity_poly.pdbx_strand_id
1 'polypeptide(L)'
;MSEMDSQTHSQASEPETPLEIDRSFTYRVTIASLIVGVILAGIAALILFSLARPLTADEQGNVNWSLSGLLFPAAAVFVGTILFWSVFGLPLRVARRRGVILDPEIYPWTGAVLLGVFFIGAFVLAIAFGII
;
A
#
# COMPACT_ATOMS: atom_id res chain seq x y z
N MET A 1 37.50 -49.80 30.85
CA MET A 1 37.58 -50.02 29.39
C MET A 1 36.33 -50.79 29.01
N SER A 2 35.32 -50.04 28.55
CA SER A 2 34.09 -50.40 27.83
C SER A 2 33.27 -49.11 27.90
N GLU A 3 33.54 -48.15 27.03
CA GLU A 3 32.75 -47.93 25.81
C GLU A 3 31.24 -47.96 26.16
N MET A 4 30.63 -46.78 26.34
CA MET A 4 30.14 -45.95 25.24
C MET A 4 28.99 -46.69 24.57
N ASP A 5 27.75 -46.24 24.80
CA ASP A 5 26.73 -46.15 23.75
C ASP A 5 25.38 -45.64 24.26
N SER A 6 24.73 -44.88 23.38
CA SER A 6 23.31 -44.50 23.39
C SER A 6 22.93 -43.22 24.15
N GLN A 7 23.70 -42.16 23.92
CA GLN A 7 23.10 -40.83 23.73
C GLN A 7 22.38 -40.81 22.37
N THR A 8 21.11 -41.20 22.33
CA THR A 8 20.26 -41.09 21.15
C THR A 8 18.87 -40.56 21.54
N HIS A 9 18.86 -39.37 22.13
CA HIS A 9 17.75 -38.45 21.93
C HIS A 9 18.22 -37.34 21.01
N SER A 10 17.97 -37.62 19.73
CA SER A 10 18.02 -36.71 18.60
C SER A 10 17.15 -35.47 18.89
N GLN A 11 17.71 -34.50 19.60
CA GLN A 11 17.29 -33.11 19.47
C GLN A 11 17.92 -32.58 18.18
N ALA A 12 17.39 -33.05 17.05
CA ALA A 12 17.44 -32.28 15.83
C ALA A 12 16.46 -31.11 15.98
N SER A 13 16.81 -30.13 16.82
CA SER A 13 16.33 -28.77 16.61
C SER A 13 16.97 -28.33 15.31
N GLU A 14 16.22 -28.43 14.21
CA GLU A 14 16.56 -27.75 12.97
C GLU A 14 17.03 -26.33 13.34
N PRO A 15 18.19 -25.86 12.85
CA PRO A 15 18.45 -24.44 12.93
C PRO A 15 17.38 -23.79 12.04
N GLU A 16 16.28 -23.35 12.63
CA GLU A 16 15.44 -22.31 12.04
C GLU A 16 16.42 -21.19 11.72
N THR A 17 16.83 -21.12 10.46
CA THR A 17 17.71 -20.07 9.96
C THR A 17 17.07 -18.77 10.43
N PRO A 18 17.75 -17.96 11.26
CA PRO A 18 17.15 -16.74 11.77
C PRO A 18 16.72 -15.94 10.56
N LEU A 19 15.40 -15.75 10.40
CA LEU A 19 14.82 -15.00 9.30
C LEU A 19 15.46 -13.62 9.35
N GLU A 20 16.37 -13.37 8.43
CA GLU A 20 17.23 -12.19 8.46
C GLU A 20 16.34 -10.96 8.33
N ILE A 21 16.23 -10.20 9.44
CA ILE A 21 15.44 -8.98 9.48
C ILE A 21 16.24 -7.91 8.72
N ASP A 22 16.01 -7.85 7.40
CA ASP A 22 16.64 -6.86 6.54
C ASP A 22 15.79 -5.58 6.48
N ARG A 23 16.24 -4.58 7.23
CA ARG A 23 15.65 -3.22 7.24
C ARG A 23 15.75 -2.55 5.87
N SER A 24 16.87 -2.74 5.17
CA SER A 24 17.09 -2.12 3.85
C SER A 24 16.14 -2.72 2.80
N PHE A 25 15.90 -4.02 2.87
CA PHE A 25 14.88 -4.71 2.07
C PHE A 25 13.48 -4.20 2.38
N THR A 26 13.15 -4.01 3.67
CA THR A 26 11.86 -3.46 4.12
C THR A 26 11.58 -2.09 3.47
N TYR A 27 12.54 -1.17 3.49
CA TYR A 27 12.38 0.14 2.83
C TYR A 27 12.20 0.02 1.33
N ARG A 28 13.05 -0.75 0.65
CA ARG A 28 13.01 -0.92 -0.82
C ARG A 28 11.68 -1.49 -1.29
N VAL A 29 11.19 -2.53 -0.62
CA VAL A 29 9.92 -3.16 -0.97
C VAL A 29 8.74 -2.24 -0.69
N THR A 30 8.76 -1.50 0.42
CA THR A 30 7.69 -0.56 0.76
C THR A 30 7.61 0.58 -0.25
N ILE A 31 8.75 1.17 -0.65
CA ILE A 31 8.80 2.22 -1.68
C ILE A 31 8.36 1.68 -3.04
N ALA A 32 8.87 0.53 -3.46
CA ALA A 32 8.47 -0.08 -4.73
C ALA A 32 6.95 -0.35 -4.78
N SER A 33 6.39 -0.81 -3.66
CA SER A 33 4.95 -1.06 -3.55
C SER A 33 4.14 0.23 -3.56
N LEU A 34 4.61 1.31 -2.93
CA LEU A 34 3.99 2.62 -3.04
C LEU A 34 3.95 3.09 -4.50
N ILE A 35 5.05 2.98 -5.24
CA ILE A 35 5.12 3.39 -6.65
C ILE A 35 4.06 2.64 -7.49
N VAL A 36 3.97 1.32 -7.33
CA VAL A 36 2.95 0.51 -8.01
C VAL A 36 1.53 0.97 -7.61
N GLY A 37 1.33 1.26 -6.33
CA GLY A 37 0.05 1.74 -5.80
C GLY A 37 -0.36 3.07 -6.40
N VAL A 38 0.57 4.02 -6.49
CA VAL A 38 0.35 5.35 -7.08
C VAL A 38 0.00 5.24 -8.56
N ILE A 39 0.70 4.38 -9.31
CA ILE A 39 0.39 4.16 -10.73
C ILE A 39 -1.02 3.59 -10.89
N LEU A 40 -1.37 2.55 -10.12
CA LEU A 40 -2.71 1.94 -10.18
C LEU A 40 -3.81 2.90 -9.75
N ALA A 41 -3.59 3.67 -8.68
CA ALA A 41 -4.48 4.71 -8.22
C ALA A 41 -4.68 5.80 -9.27
N GLY A 42 -3.60 6.24 -9.93
CA GLY A 42 -3.66 7.22 -11.02
C GLY A 42 -4.46 6.72 -12.22
N ILE A 43 -4.26 5.47 -12.63
CA ILE A 43 -5.05 4.84 -13.70
C ILE A 43 -6.53 4.76 -13.30
N ALA A 44 -6.83 4.32 -12.08
CA ALA A 44 -8.19 4.24 -11.57
C ALA A 44 -8.86 5.63 -11.52
N ALA A 45 -8.14 6.65 -11.07
CA ALA A 45 -8.61 8.03 -11.04
C ALA A 45 -8.88 8.57 -12.45
N LEU A 46 -8.01 8.30 -13.43
CA LEU A 46 -8.23 8.67 -14.83
C LEU A 46 -9.47 8.00 -15.42
N ILE A 47 -9.67 6.71 -15.15
CA ILE A 47 -10.87 5.98 -15.59
C ILE A 47 -12.11 6.62 -14.97
N LEU A 48 -12.11 6.85 -13.66
CA LEU A 48 -13.25 7.42 -12.95
C LEU A 48 -13.54 8.86 -13.41
N PHE A 49 -12.50 9.65 -13.68
CA PHE A 49 -12.62 10.97 -14.28
C PHE A 49 -13.23 10.91 -15.69
N SER A 50 -12.81 9.94 -16.51
CA SER A 50 -13.39 9.71 -17.83
C SER A 50 -14.85 9.24 -17.79
N LEU A 51 -15.29 8.61 -16.70
CA LEU A 51 -16.68 8.21 -16.48
C LEU A 51 -17.53 9.31 -15.83
N ALA A 52 -16.89 10.25 -15.13
CA ALA A 52 -17.57 11.38 -14.52
C ALA A 52 -18.09 12.32 -15.62
N ARG A 53 -19.39 12.21 -15.93
CA ARG A 53 -20.05 13.20 -16.78
C ARG A 53 -20.05 14.54 -16.03
N PRO A 54 -19.72 15.65 -16.71
CA PRO A 54 -19.73 16.97 -16.09
C PRO A 54 -21.11 17.23 -15.49
N LEU A 55 -21.13 17.82 -14.28
CA LEU A 55 -22.34 18.31 -13.64
C LEU A 55 -22.86 19.50 -14.47
N THR A 56 -23.61 19.22 -15.52
CA THR A 56 -24.33 20.25 -16.28
C THR A 56 -25.56 20.62 -15.48
N ALA A 57 -25.54 21.81 -14.88
CA ALA A 57 -26.74 22.44 -14.37
C ALA A 57 -27.63 22.81 -15.56
N ASP A 58 -28.91 22.45 -15.48
CA ASP A 58 -29.88 22.91 -16.48
C ASP A 58 -30.10 24.43 -16.32
N GLU A 59 -30.55 25.12 -17.36
CA GLU A 59 -30.72 26.59 -17.35
C GLU A 59 -31.69 27.09 -16.25
N GLN A 60 -32.50 26.21 -15.67
CA GLN A 60 -33.39 26.51 -14.54
C GLN A 60 -32.75 26.35 -13.15
N GLY A 61 -31.43 26.13 -13.05
CA GLY A 61 -30.72 26.02 -11.75
C GLY A 61 -31.04 24.74 -10.98
N ASN A 62 -31.72 23.78 -11.59
CA ASN A 62 -31.92 22.46 -11.02
C ASN A 62 -30.62 21.66 -11.13
N VAL A 63 -29.99 21.44 -9.98
CA VAL A 63 -28.93 20.44 -9.83
C VAL A 63 -29.60 19.08 -9.95
N ASN A 64 -29.65 18.54 -11.16
CA ASN A 64 -29.97 17.14 -11.34
C ASN A 64 -28.88 16.38 -10.57
N TRP A 65 -29.24 15.72 -9.47
CA TRP A 65 -28.35 14.89 -8.66
C TRP A 65 -27.84 13.76 -9.54
N SER A 66 -26.83 14.06 -10.35
CA SER A 66 -26.29 13.12 -11.30
C SER A 66 -25.41 12.13 -10.55
N LEU A 67 -25.29 10.93 -11.11
CA LEU A 67 -24.44 9.85 -10.62
C LEU A 67 -23.01 10.32 -10.26
N SER A 68 -22.56 11.42 -10.88
CA SER A 68 -21.27 12.09 -10.64
C SER A 68 -21.05 12.53 -9.20
N GLY A 69 -22.10 12.98 -8.48
CA GLY A 69 -21.98 13.40 -7.07
C GLY A 69 -21.65 12.24 -6.11
N LEU A 70 -22.02 11.02 -6.49
CA LEU A 70 -21.76 9.79 -5.72
C LEU A 70 -20.46 9.11 -6.19
N LEU A 71 -20.11 9.28 -7.46
CA LEU A 71 -18.86 8.77 -8.05
C LEU A 71 -17.62 9.42 -7.45
N PHE A 72 -17.66 10.71 -7.10
CA PHE A 72 -16.51 11.40 -6.52
C PHE A 72 -16.07 10.83 -5.14
N PRO A 73 -16.93 10.73 -4.12
CA PRO A 73 -16.55 10.12 -2.85
C PRO A 73 -16.24 8.62 -3.00
N ALA A 74 -16.95 7.90 -3.87
CA ALA A 74 -16.62 6.50 -4.18
C ALA A 74 -15.22 6.35 -4.80
N ALA A 75 -14.84 7.25 -5.70
CA ALA A 75 -13.51 7.29 -6.29
C ALA A 75 -12.42 7.55 -5.24
N ALA A 76 -12.66 8.49 -4.33
CA ALA A 76 -11.72 8.78 -3.24
C ALA A 76 -11.52 7.56 -2.34
N VAL A 77 -12.59 6.85 -1.96
CA VAL A 77 -12.51 5.62 -1.15
C VAL A 77 -11.80 4.51 -1.91
N PHE A 78 -12.11 4.33 -3.20
CA PHE A 78 -11.50 3.30 -4.04
C PHE A 78 -9.99 3.53 -4.21
N VAL A 79 -9.58 4.77 -4.52
CA VAL A 79 -8.17 5.17 -4.61
C VAL A 79 -7.47 5.00 -3.27
N GLY A 80 -8.08 5.44 -2.17
CA GLY A 80 -7.54 5.27 -0.83
C GLY A 80 -7.33 3.80 -0.46
N THR A 81 -8.27 2.93 -0.86
CA THR A 81 -8.17 1.48 -0.64
C THR A 81 -7.03 0.87 -1.44
N ILE A 82 -6.85 1.26 -2.70
CA ILE A 82 -5.72 0.80 -3.53
C ILE A 82 -4.39 1.22 -2.91
N LEU A 83 -4.26 2.49 -2.51
CA LEU A 83 -3.04 3.01 -1.90
C LEU A 83 -2.73 2.30 -0.57
N PHE A 84 -3.74 2.14 0.28
CA PHE A 84 -3.60 1.40 1.54
C PHE A 84 -3.16 -0.05 1.30
N TRP A 85 -3.84 -0.76 0.40
CA TRP A 85 -3.48 -2.13 0.06
C TRP A 85 -2.07 -2.23 -0.55
N SER A 86 -1.67 -1.22 -1.32
CA SER A 86 -0.36 -1.21 -1.94
C SER A 86 0.76 -0.96 -0.93
N VAL A 87 0.54 -0.08 0.04
CA VAL A 87 1.56 0.23 1.04
C VAL A 87 1.64 -0.84 2.12
N PHE A 88 0.51 -1.44 2.48
CA PHE A 88 0.50 -2.46 3.53
C PHE A 88 0.47 -3.88 2.96
N GLY A 89 -0.51 -4.22 2.13
CA GLY A 89 -0.68 -5.59 1.64
C GLY A 89 0.43 -6.09 0.72
N LEU A 90 0.95 -5.23 -0.17
CA LEU A 90 1.93 -5.64 -1.18
C LEU A 90 3.30 -6.01 -0.58
N PRO A 91 3.90 -5.21 0.32
CA PRO A 91 5.15 -5.58 0.97
C PRO A 91 5.05 -6.88 1.75
N LEU A 92 3.97 -7.05 2.53
CA LEU A 92 3.70 -8.29 3.27
C LEU A 92 3.66 -9.51 2.35
N ARG A 93 3.02 -9.37 1.18
CA ARG A 93 2.91 -10.46 0.21
C ARG A 93 4.24 -10.78 -0.47
N VAL A 94 5.04 -9.76 -0.78
CA VAL A 94 6.38 -9.93 -1.36
C VAL A 94 7.34 -10.56 -0.35
N ALA A 95 7.33 -10.10 0.90
CA ALA A 95 8.15 -10.62 1.98
C ALA A 95 7.82 -12.10 2.27
N ARG A 96 6.52 -12.44 2.35
CA ARG A 96 6.06 -13.83 2.52
C ARG A 96 6.52 -14.74 1.36
N ARG A 97 6.54 -14.25 0.12
CA ARG A 97 7.04 -15.02 -1.04
C ARG A 97 8.55 -15.27 -1.00
N ARG A 98 9.32 -14.39 -0.36
CA ARG A 98 10.77 -14.51 -0.25
C ARG A 98 11.24 -15.16 1.05
N GLY A 99 10.31 -15.58 1.91
CA GLY A 99 10.64 -16.11 3.22
C GLY A 99 11.38 -15.09 4.09
N VAL A 100 11.04 -13.80 3.99
CA VAL A 100 11.63 -12.74 4.81
C VAL A 100 10.54 -12.17 5.72
N ILE A 101 10.88 -11.92 6.98
CA ILE A 101 10.02 -11.19 7.90
C ILE A 101 10.35 -9.70 7.79
N LEU A 102 9.35 -8.89 7.44
CA LEU A 102 9.46 -7.44 7.56
C LEU A 102 9.54 -7.09 9.05
N ASP A 103 10.44 -6.18 9.40
CA ASP A 103 10.55 -5.69 10.77
C ASP A 103 9.20 -5.10 11.22
N PRO A 104 8.47 -5.77 12.16
CA PRO A 104 7.10 -5.39 12.50
C PRO A 104 7.03 -4.05 13.25
N GLU A 105 8.16 -3.59 13.81
CA GLU A 105 8.25 -2.30 14.47
C GLU A 105 8.43 -1.18 13.45
N ILE A 106 9.20 -1.39 12.38
CA ILE A 106 9.54 -0.35 11.41
C ILE A 106 8.53 -0.27 10.26
N TYR A 107 8.02 -1.41 9.81
CA TYR A 107 7.15 -1.52 8.65
C TYR A 107 5.86 -0.67 8.71
N PRO A 108 5.05 -0.70 9.79
CA PRO A 108 3.80 0.07 9.81
C PRO A 108 4.07 1.58 9.81
N TRP A 109 5.10 2.02 10.52
CA TRP A 109 5.53 3.43 10.55
C TRP A 109 6.03 3.90 9.19
N THR A 110 6.85 3.09 8.52
CA THR A 110 7.38 3.42 7.20
C THR A 110 6.25 3.60 6.20
N GLY A 111 5.26 2.69 6.21
CA GLY A 111 4.08 2.81 5.36
C GLY A 111 3.24 4.06 5.66
N ALA A 112 2.99 4.35 6.93
CA ALA A 112 2.22 5.51 7.36
C ALA A 112 2.92 6.84 6.99
N VAL A 113 4.23 6.94 7.22
CA VAL A 113 5.03 8.13 6.86
C VAL A 113 5.02 8.34 5.35
N LEU A 114 5.24 7.29 4.56
CA LEU A 114 5.23 7.38 3.10
C LEU A 114 3.86 7.81 2.55
N LEU A 115 2.77 7.26 3.09
CA LEU A 115 1.41 7.70 2.76
C LEU A 115 1.19 9.17 3.14
N GLY A 116 1.59 9.56 4.34
CA GLY A 116 1.47 10.94 4.82
C GLY A 116 2.21 11.93 3.91
N VAL A 117 3.47 11.64 3.59
CA VAL A 117 4.27 12.46 2.65
C VAL A 117 3.61 12.51 1.27
N PHE A 118 3.06 11.40 0.79
CA PHE A 118 2.35 11.37 -0.48
C PHE A 118 1.11 12.27 -0.48
N PHE A 119 0.26 12.21 0.56
CA PHE A 119 -0.93 13.06 0.65
C PHE A 119 -0.58 14.54 0.81
N ILE A 120 0.41 14.87 1.64
CA ILE A 120 0.89 16.25 1.79
C ILE A 120 1.43 16.76 0.45
N GLY A 121 2.26 15.97 -0.23
CA GLY A 121 2.82 16.32 -1.54
C GLY A 121 1.74 16.52 -2.59
N ALA A 122 0.77 15.60 -2.68
CA ALA A 122 -0.35 15.69 -3.61
C ALA A 122 -1.22 16.93 -3.33
N PHE A 123 -1.46 17.26 -2.05
CA PHE A 123 -2.22 18.44 -1.65
C PHE A 123 -1.50 19.74 -2.02
N VAL A 124 -0.20 19.84 -1.71
CA VAL A 124 0.63 21.01 -2.11
C VAL A 124 0.64 21.18 -3.63
N LEU A 125 0.75 20.08 -4.37
CA LEU A 125 0.73 20.09 -5.83
C LEU A 125 -0.63 20.55 -6.36
N ALA A 126 -1.73 20.07 -5.78
CA ALA A 126 -3.09 20.49 -6.16
C ALA A 126 -3.30 22.00 -5.97
N ILE A 127 -2.81 22.58 -4.87
CA ILE A 127 -2.81 24.03 -4.63
C ILE A 127 -1.98 24.76 -5.69
N ALA A 128 -0.75 24.29 -5.95
CA ALA A 128 0.15 24.93 -6.91
C ALA A 128 -0.41 24.95 -8.34
N PHE A 129 -1.20 23.94 -8.72
CA PHE A 129 -1.87 23.86 -10.02
C PHE A 129 -3.27 24.49 -10.06
N GLY A 130 -3.77 25.05 -8.95
CA GLY A 130 -5.09 25.68 -8.87
C GLY A 130 -6.25 24.71 -9.07
N ILE A 131 -6.04 23.43 -8.73
CA ILE A 131 -7.10 22.39 -8.75
C ILE A 131 -8.04 22.57 -7.55
N ILE A 132 -7.46 22.98 -6.42
CA ILE A 132 -8.13 23.33 -5.14
C ILE A 132 -7.67 24.74 -4.78
#